data_AF-A0A317ZT25-F1
#
_entry.id   AF-A0A317ZT25-F1
#
_cell.length_a   1.000
_cell.length_b   1.000
_cell.length_c   1.000
_cell.angle_alpha   90.00
_cell.angle_beta   90.00
_cell.angle_gamma   90.00
#
_symmetry.space_group_name_H-M   'P 1'
#
loop_
_entity.id
_entity.type
_entity.pdbx_description
1 polymer ?
#
loop_
_entity_poly.entity_id
_entity_poly.type
_entity_poly.pdbx_seq_one_letter_code
_entity_poly.pdbx_strand_id
1 'polypeptide(L)'
;MPDTNCPHPLSKRDASALIGVLANLEGLVWTTGVDDHAVQKLLTRLESDGIAAPPGDSTEVRYNLRQALNDLNQQLRYALGEYDSPHNSAPVPR
;
A
#
# COMPACT_ATOMS: atom_id res chain seq x y z
N MET A 1 9.03 -12.97 -0.11
CA MET A 1 9.13 -13.92 -1.25
C MET A 1 10.11 -13.32 -2.26
N PRO A 2 10.77 -14.08 -3.15
CA PRO A 2 11.56 -13.45 -4.21
C PRO A 2 10.64 -12.59 -5.09
N ASP A 3 11.05 -11.34 -5.35
CA ASP A 3 10.33 -10.37 -6.19
C ASP A 3 10.29 -10.85 -7.63
N THR A 4 9.37 -11.76 -7.90
CA THR A 4 9.16 -12.33 -9.23
C THR A 4 8.04 -11.54 -9.86
N ASN A 5 8.30 -10.96 -11.03
CA ASN A 5 7.26 -10.30 -11.81
C ASN A 5 6.06 -11.24 -11.97
N CYS A 6 4.85 -10.68 -11.93
CA CYS A 6 3.65 -11.44 -12.22
C CYS A 6 3.82 -12.15 -13.58
N PRO A 7 3.44 -13.44 -13.70
CA PRO A 7 3.62 -14.21 -14.93
C PRO A 7 2.82 -13.63 -16.10
N HIS A 8 1.76 -12.89 -15.80
CA HIS A 8 1.00 -12.11 -16.76
C HIS A 8 1.04 -10.63 -16.37
N PRO A 9 1.30 -9.73 -17.33
CA PRO A 9 1.31 -8.31 -17.04
C PRO A 9 -0.09 -7.84 -16.67
N LEU A 10 -0.16 -6.91 -15.70
CA LEU A 10 -1.39 -6.22 -15.34
C LEU A 10 -1.76 -5.23 -16.46
N SER A 11 -3.04 -5.17 -16.84
CA SER A 11 -3.47 -4.16 -17.82
C SER A 11 -3.45 -2.76 -17.22
N LYS A 12 -3.27 -1.72 -18.06
CA LYS A 12 -3.36 -0.32 -17.60
C LYS A 12 -4.69 0.00 -16.91
N ARG A 13 -5.79 -0.62 -17.38
CA ARG A 13 -7.12 -0.47 -16.80
C ARG A 13 -7.16 -1.02 -15.38
N ASP A 14 -6.62 -2.22 -15.17
CA ASP A 14 -6.63 -2.88 -13.86
C ASP A 14 -5.70 -2.16 -12.88
N ALA A 15 -4.53 -1.71 -13.32
CA ALA A 15 -3.63 -0.86 -12.54
C ALA A 15 -4.33 0.43 -12.09
N SER A 16 -5.01 1.13 -13.01
CA SER A 16 -5.76 2.36 -12.71
C SER A 16 -6.89 2.11 -11.71
N ALA A 17 -7.61 0.98 -11.86
CA ALA A 17 -8.66 0.60 -10.93
C ALA A 17 -8.09 0.31 -9.52
N LEU A 18 -6.97 -0.41 -9.44
CA LEU A 18 -6.32 -0.72 -8.16
C LEU A 18 -5.77 0.52 -7.46
N ILE A 19 -5.18 1.47 -8.20
CA ILE A 19 -4.78 2.79 -7.69
C ILE A 19 -5.98 3.49 -7.02
N GLY A 20 -7.14 3.48 -7.68
CA GLY A 20 -8.38 4.04 -7.13
C GLY A 20 -8.84 3.34 -5.85
N VAL A 21 -8.79 2.00 -5.82
CA VAL A 21 -9.16 1.20 -4.63
C VAL A 21 -8.24 1.52 -3.45
N LEU A 22 -6.93 1.55 -3.67
CA LEU A 22 -5.95 1.84 -2.62
C LEU A 22 -6.13 3.24 -2.05
N ALA A 23 -6.32 4.25 -2.91
CA ALA A 23 -6.56 5.62 -2.47
C ALA A 23 -7.84 5.77 -1.62
N ASN A 24 -8.92 5.07 -1.97
CA ASN A 24 -10.14 5.06 -1.18
C ASN A 24 -9.94 4.35 0.16
N LEU A 25 -9.24 3.21 0.17
CA LEU A 25 -8.94 2.49 1.41
C LEU A 25 -8.06 3.32 2.36
N GLU A 26 -7.03 4.00 1.84
CA GLU A 26 -6.18 4.89 2.62
C GLU A 26 -7.00 6.02 3.28
N GLY A 27 -7.94 6.61 2.51
CA GLY A 27 -8.88 7.61 3.01
C GLY A 27 -9.77 7.08 4.13
N LEU A 28 -10.32 5.86 3.98
CA LEU A 28 -11.13 5.22 5.02
C LEU A 28 -10.32 4.92 6.29
N VAL A 29 -9.06 4.50 6.15
CA VAL A 29 -8.16 4.29 7.30
C VAL A 29 -7.89 5.61 8.03
N TRP A 30 -7.70 6.71 7.30
CA TRP A 30 -7.49 8.05 7.84
C TRP A 30 -8.69 8.57 8.62
N THR A 31 -9.90 8.42 8.10
CA THR A 31 -11.13 8.94 8.73
C THR A 31 -11.72 7.99 9.77
N THR A 32 -10.97 7.00 10.27
CA THR A 32 -11.44 5.94 11.19
C THR A 32 -12.63 5.11 10.67
N GLY A 33 -12.86 5.10 9.35
CA GLY A 33 -13.91 4.32 8.69
C GLY A 33 -13.65 2.82 8.63
N VAL A 34 -12.47 2.38 9.07
CA VAL A 34 -12.08 0.98 9.24
C VAL A 34 -11.75 0.75 10.71
N ASP A 35 -12.29 -0.29 11.33
CA ASP A 35 -12.03 -0.63 12.73
C ASP A 35 -10.58 -1.11 12.96
N ASP A 36 -10.09 -1.02 14.20
CA ASP A 36 -8.69 -1.33 14.53
C ASP A 36 -8.33 -2.80 14.26
N HIS A 37 -9.28 -3.73 14.38
CA HIS A 37 -9.04 -5.14 14.11
C HIS A 37 -8.82 -5.38 12.60
N ALA A 38 -9.65 -4.77 11.76
CA ALA A 38 -9.48 -4.80 10.32
C ALA A 38 -8.18 -4.10 9.87
N VAL A 39 -7.83 -2.96 10.47
CA VAL A 39 -6.55 -2.26 10.24
C VAL A 39 -5.37 -3.19 10.55
N GLN A 40 -5.35 -3.81 11.74
CA GLN A 40 -4.28 -4.72 12.13
C GLN A 40 -4.17 -5.91 11.18
N LYS A 41 -5.31 -6.51 10.78
CA LYS A 41 -5.34 -7.64 9.86
C LYS A 41 -4.78 -7.28 8.48
N LEU A 42 -5.11 -6.09 7.96
CA LEU A 42 -4.59 -5.60 6.69
C LEU A 42 -3.09 -5.34 6.79
N LEU A 43 -2.62 -4.70 7.86
CA LEU A 43 -1.20 -4.44 8.06
C LEU A 43 -0.41 -5.75 8.12
N THR A 44 -0.83 -6.71 8.95
CA THR A 44 -0.18 -8.03 9.04
C THR A 44 -0.16 -8.78 7.72
N ARG A 45 -1.18 -8.59 6.87
CA ARG A 45 -1.17 -9.16 5.52
C ARG A 45 -0.09 -8.52 4.65
N LEU A 46 -0.01 -7.18 4.62
CA LEU A 46 1.01 -6.46 3.85
C LEU A 46 2.43 -6.75 4.34
N GLU A 47 2.63 -6.94 5.64
CA GLU A 47 3.90 -7.40 6.22
C GLU A 47 4.28 -8.80 5.70
N SER A 48 3.31 -9.72 5.69
CA SER A 48 3.51 -11.10 5.22
C SER A 48 3.89 -11.16 3.73
N ASP A 49 3.37 -10.21 2.95
CA ASP A 49 3.67 -10.07 1.52
C ASP A 49 4.95 -9.22 1.27
N GLY A 50 5.60 -8.69 2.33
CA GLY A 50 6.83 -7.91 2.24
C GLY A 50 6.66 -6.45 1.80
N ILE A 51 5.42 -5.96 1.79
CA ILE A 51 5.04 -4.60 1.36
C ILE A 51 5.18 -3.60 2.51
N ALA A 52 4.77 -3.99 3.72
CA ALA A 52 4.92 -3.17 4.91
C ALA A 52 6.18 -3.58 5.68
N ALA A 53 6.86 -2.60 6.28
CA ALA A 53 7.92 -2.89 7.23
C ALA A 53 7.34 -3.64 8.44
N PRO A 54 8.06 -4.66 8.99
CA PRO A 54 7.62 -5.35 10.19
C PRO A 54 7.42 -4.35 11.34
N PRO A 55 6.51 -4.64 12.26
CA PRO A 55 6.16 -3.69 13.30
C PRO A 55 7.38 -3.45 14.19
N GLY A 56 7.93 -2.23 14.15
CA GLY A 56 8.65 -1.67 15.30
C GLY A 56 7.67 -1.43 16.46
N ASP A 57 8.14 -0.94 17.61
CA ASP A 57 7.31 -0.66 18.81
C ASP A 57 5.95 -0.01 18.43
N SER A 58 4.88 -0.81 18.51
CA SER A 58 3.75 -0.76 17.57
C SER A 58 2.54 0.03 18.05
N THR A 59 2.72 1.31 18.40
CA THR A 59 1.58 2.17 18.79
C THR A 59 0.87 2.85 17.62
N GLU A 60 1.44 2.85 16.41
CA GLU A 60 0.92 3.63 15.27
C GLU A 60 0.40 2.76 14.11
N VAL A 61 -0.37 1.70 14.40
CA VAL A 61 -0.85 0.69 13.42
C VAL A 61 -1.55 1.33 12.20
N ARG A 62 -2.40 2.35 12.43
CA ARG A 62 -3.11 3.06 11.35
C ARG A 62 -2.17 3.85 10.44
N TYR A 63 -1.18 4.53 11.03
CA TYR A 63 -0.16 5.25 10.29
C TYR A 63 0.68 4.27 9.45
N ASN A 64 1.12 3.16 10.04
CA ASN A 64 1.88 2.13 9.35
C ASN A 64 1.10 1.53 8.17
N LEU A 65 -0.19 1.26 8.35
CA LEU A 65 -1.05 0.80 7.26
C LEU A 65 -1.16 1.85 6.15
N ARG A 66 -1.39 3.13 6.50
CA ARG A 66 -1.44 4.22 5.51
C ARG A 66 -0.15 4.35 4.72
N GLN A 67 1.00 4.29 5.40
CA GLN A 67 2.30 4.32 4.75
C GLN A 67 2.43 3.19 3.72
N ALA A 68 2.11 1.96 4.11
CA ALA A 68 2.19 0.80 3.23
C ALA A 68 1.22 0.90 2.03
N LEU A 69 0.01 1.42 2.25
CA LEU A 69 -0.96 1.65 1.18
C LEU A 69 -0.48 2.72 0.19
N ASN A 70 0.09 3.83 0.69
CA ASN A 70 0.68 4.86 -0.16
C ASN A 70 1.84 4.30 -0.98
N ASP A 71 2.77 3.57 -0.35
CA ASP A 71 3.95 3.03 -1.04
C ASP A 71 3.55 2.05 -2.15
N LEU A 72 2.59 1.16 -1.87
CA LEU A 72 2.02 0.26 -2.88
C LEU A 72 1.35 1.03 -4.02
N ASN A 73 0.62 2.10 -3.70
CA ASN A 73 -0.03 2.95 -4.70
C ASN A 73 1.00 3.63 -5.62
N GLN A 74 2.08 4.18 -5.07
CA GLN A 74 3.16 4.77 -5.86
C GLN A 74 3.85 3.74 -6.74
N GLN A 75 4.03 2.50 -6.25
CA GLN A 75 4.59 1.42 -7.05
C GLN A 75 3.69 1.03 -8.23
N LEU A 76 2.36 1.01 -8.05
CA LEU A 76 1.43 0.76 -9.14
C LEU A 76 1.43 1.91 -10.17
N ARG A 77 1.55 3.17 -9.73
CA ARG A 77 1.69 4.32 -10.63
C ARG A 77 2.96 4.26 -11.46
N TYR A 78 4.07 3.84 -10.85
CA TYR A 78 5.31 3.55 -11.58
C TYR A 78 5.09 2.42 -12.60
N ALA A 79 4.47 1.30 -12.21
CA ALA A 79 4.16 0.20 -13.13
C ALA A 79 3.23 0.61 -14.29
N LEU A 80 2.34 1.59 -14.07
CA LEU A 80 1.48 2.18 -15.09
C LEU A 80 2.25 3.07 -16.10
N GLY A 81 3.45 3.51 -15.72
CA GLY A 81 4.30 4.42 -16.48
C GLY A 81 4.05 5.90 -16.21
N GLU A 82 3.49 6.27 -15.05
CA GLU A 82 3.34 7.69 -14.65
C GLU A 82 4.68 8.35 -14.28
N TYR A 83 5.68 7.54 -13.92
CA TYR A 83 7.02 7.99 -13.53
C TYR A 83 8.09 7.18 -14.25
N ASP A 84 9.23 7.80 -14.55
CA ASP A 84 10.38 7.14 -15.21
C ASP A 84 11.24 6.28 -14.26
N SER A 85 11.06 6.45 -12.95
CA SER A 85 11.79 5.74 -11.91
C SER A 85 10.88 5.33 -10.75
N PRO A 86 11.18 4.25 -10.03
CA PRO A 86 10.42 3.85 -8.85
C PRO A 86 10.40 4.96 -7.81
N HIS A 87 9.29 5.08 -7.09
CA HIS A 87 9.15 6.05 -6.01
C HIS A 87 9.96 5.60 -4.79
N ASN A 88 10.76 6.50 -4.23
CA ASN A 88 11.35 6.28 -2.92
C ASN A 88 10.29 6.57 -1.85
N SER A 89 9.97 5.60 -0.99
CA SER A 89 9.00 5.77 0.10
C SER A 89 9.26 7.07 0.88
N ALA A 90 8.26 7.95 0.89
CA ALA A 90 8.26 9.19 1.66
C ALA A 90 7.22 9.08 2.79
N PRO A 91 7.50 9.62 3.99
CA PRO A 91 6.55 9.59 5.10
C PRO A 91 5.22 10.25 4.73
N VAL A 92 4.11 9.53 4.95
CA VAL A 92 2.77 10.11 4.86
C VAL A 92 2.52 11.06 6.05
N PRO A 93 1.58 12.00 5.95
CA PRO A 93 1.18 12.80 7.10
C PRO A 93 0.71 11.93 8.27
N ARG A 94 1.11 12.32 9.49
CA ARG A 94 0.66 11.73 10.75
C ARG A 94 -0.76 12.15 11.09
#